data_AF-X1DRJ5-F1
#
_entry.id   AF-X1DRJ5-F1
#
_cell.length_a   1.000
_cell.length_b   1.000
_cell.length_c   1.000
_cell.angle_alpha   90.00
_cell.angle_beta   90.00
_cell.angle_gamma   90.00
#
_symmetry.space_group_name_H-M   'P 1'
#
loop_
_entity.id
_entity.type
_entity.pdbx_description
1 polymer ?
#
loop_
_entity_poly.entity_id
_entity_poly.type
_entity_poly.pdbx_seq_one_letter_code
_entity_poly.pdbx_strand_id
1 'polypeptide(L)'
;VALKEFPGRRVIISIVNSLLMIPAVAIGLIVYLLLVRRGPLGAVGLLYTPWAMVVAQTLLAIPIITSLSLAALQSVKRSVRETAVTLGVNLPQLIMTMFKEARYPLMAALIMAFARVIGETGMTMIVGGNIRGSTRVMTTAIALET
;
A
#
# COMPACT_ATOMS: atom_id res chain seq x y z
N VAL A 1 1.26 -4.75 15.78
CA VAL A 1 -0.17 -5.04 15.46
C VAL A 1 -0.44 -6.53 15.29
N ALA A 2 0.38 -7.26 14.51
CA ALA A 2 0.18 -8.69 14.29
C ALA A 2 0.51 -9.59 15.51
N LEU A 3 1.52 -9.23 16.32
CA LEU A 3 2.09 -10.13 17.34
C LEU A 3 1.71 -9.80 18.79
N LYS A 4 1.17 -8.60 19.03
CA LYS A 4 0.84 -8.10 20.37
C LYS A 4 -0.58 -7.56 20.36
N GLU A 5 -1.38 -8.02 21.32
CA GLU A 5 -2.71 -7.46 21.58
C GLU A 5 -2.55 -6.23 22.46
N PHE A 6 -3.10 -5.10 22.03
CA PHE A 6 -3.11 -3.83 22.75
C PHE A 6 -4.45 -3.15 22.49
N PRO A 7 -4.95 -2.30 23.41
CA PRO A 7 -6.33 -1.80 23.36
C PRO A 7 -6.69 -1.06 22.05
N GLY A 8 -5.73 -0.35 21.43
CA GLY A 8 -5.93 0.35 20.14
C GLY A 8 -5.85 -0.54 18.89
N ARG A 9 -5.56 -1.84 19.03
CA ARG A 9 -5.32 -2.74 17.87
C ARG A 9 -6.53 -2.83 16.95
N ARG A 10 -7.73 -2.99 17.50
CA ARG A 10 -8.96 -3.11 16.70
C ARG A 10 -9.22 -1.85 15.89
N VAL A 11 -9.07 -0.69 16.51
CA VAL A 11 -9.27 0.61 15.84
C VAL A 11 -8.30 0.77 14.65
N ILE A 12 -7.02 0.45 14.84
CA ILE A 12 -6.02 0.55 13.76
C ILE A 12 -6.38 -0.39 12.60
N ILE A 13 -6.74 -1.64 12.91
CA ILE A 13 -7.12 -2.62 11.88
C ILE A 13 -8.37 -2.15 11.13
N SER A 14 -9.37 -1.64 11.84
CA SER A 14 -10.58 -1.07 11.25
C SER A 14 -10.25 0.10 10.32
N ILE A 15 -9.41 1.05 10.75
CA ILE A 15 -8.99 2.18 9.91
C ILE A 15 -8.31 1.70 8.63
N VAL A 16 -7.33 0.79 8.75
CA VAL A 16 -6.62 0.25 7.57
C VAL A 16 -7.59 -0.43 6.61
N ASN A 17 -8.54 -1.22 7.13
CA ASN A 17 -9.54 -1.88 6.30
C ASN A 17 -10.54 -0.90 5.67
N SER A 18 -10.91 0.17 6.38
CA SER A 18 -11.74 1.24 5.81
C SER A 18 -11.04 1.99 4.68
N LEU A 19 -9.72 2.22 4.80
CA LEU A 19 -8.93 2.86 3.73
C LEU A 19 -8.91 2.04 2.43
N LEU A 20 -9.08 0.71 2.50
CA LEU A 20 -9.18 -0.14 1.31
C LEU A 20 -10.44 0.14 0.48
N MET A 21 -11.48 0.69 1.11
CA MET A 21 -12.75 1.00 0.43
C MET A 21 -12.69 2.34 -0.32
N ILE A 22 -11.65 3.14 -0.10
CA ILE A 22 -11.50 4.43 -0.78
C ILE A 22 -11.20 4.18 -2.27
N PRO A 23 -11.99 4.75 -3.20
CA PRO A 23 -11.69 4.66 -4.63
C PRO A 23 -10.33 5.26 -4.94
N ALA A 24 -9.52 4.59 -5.76
CA ALA A 24 -8.18 5.08 -6.12
C ALA A 24 -8.21 6.45 -6.79
N VAL A 25 -9.25 6.73 -7.59
CA VAL A 25 -9.51 8.04 -8.20
C VAL A 25 -9.67 9.14 -7.14
N ALA A 26 -10.31 8.84 -6.01
CA ALA A 26 -10.45 9.78 -4.90
C ALA A 26 -9.10 10.08 -4.24
N ILE A 27 -8.22 9.08 -4.10
CA ILE A 27 -6.84 9.29 -3.65
C ILE A 27 -6.10 10.22 -4.63
N GLY A 28 -6.25 9.99 -5.93
CA GLY A 28 -5.68 10.85 -6.98
C GLY A 28 -6.17 12.28 -6.89
N LEU A 29 -7.47 12.49 -6.64
CA LEU A 29 -8.05 13.81 -6.45
C LEU A 29 -7.48 14.51 -5.20
N ILE A 30 -7.34 13.80 -4.08
CA ILE A 30 -6.73 14.35 -2.86
C ILE A 30 -5.30 14.81 -3.15
N VAL A 31 -4.49 13.96 -3.78
CA VAL A 31 -3.10 14.31 -4.15
C VAL A 31 -3.06 15.50 -5.11
N TYR A 32 -3.96 15.54 -6.10
CA TYR A 32 -4.10 16.66 -7.01
C TYR A 32 -4.39 17.97 -6.27
N LEU A 33 -5.40 17.97 -5.39
CA LEU A 33 -5.79 19.15 -4.61
C LEU A 33 -4.69 19.62 -3.66
N LEU A 34 -3.85 18.71 -3.17
CA LEU A 34 -2.68 19.07 -2.37
C LEU A 34 -1.59 19.75 -3.21
N LEU A 35 -1.31 19.23 -4.41
CA LEU A 35 -0.19 19.65 -5.26
C LEU A 35 -0.51 20.75 -6.28
N VAL A 36 -1.79 21.06 -6.51
CA VAL A 36 -2.19 22.16 -7.38
C VAL A 36 -1.62 23.48 -6.84
N ARG A 37 -1.34 24.46 -7.72
CA ARG A 37 -0.69 25.73 -7.34
C ARG A 37 -1.34 26.48 -6.18
N ARG A 38 -2.67 26.38 -6.02
CA ARG A 38 -3.43 26.99 -4.92
C ARG A 38 -3.62 26.06 -3.71
N GLY A 39 -3.13 24.83 -3.79
CA GLY A 39 -3.22 23.83 -2.76
C GLY A 39 -2.13 23.99 -1.68
N PRO A 40 -2.29 23.33 -0.52
CA PRO A 40 -1.35 23.41 0.60
C PRO A 40 0.10 23.10 0.24
N LEU A 41 0.34 22.19 -0.72
CA LEU A 41 1.67 21.78 -1.19
C LEU A 41 1.96 22.30 -2.61
N GLY A 42 1.20 23.30 -3.08
CA GLY A 42 1.35 23.86 -4.43
C GLY A 42 2.73 24.50 -4.69
N ALA A 43 3.41 24.98 -3.65
CA ALA A 43 4.74 25.57 -3.75
C ALA A 43 5.82 24.58 -4.19
N VAL A 44 5.61 23.27 -3.99
CA VAL A 44 6.59 22.22 -4.36
C VAL A 44 6.58 21.97 -5.88
N GLY A 45 5.50 22.33 -6.58
CA GLY A 45 5.45 22.26 -8.05
C GLY A 45 5.55 20.84 -8.64
N LEU A 46 5.17 19.81 -7.88
CA LEU A 46 5.32 18.39 -8.30
C LEU A 46 4.15 17.87 -9.15
N LEU A 47 3.07 18.62 -9.32
CA LEU A 47 1.93 18.17 -10.11
C LEU A 47 2.37 17.87 -11.56
N TYR A 48 1.85 16.77 -12.13
CA TYR A 48 2.22 16.27 -13.46
C TYR A 48 3.69 15.83 -13.60
N THR A 49 4.28 15.36 -12.49
CA THR A 49 5.60 14.70 -12.51
C THR A 49 5.48 13.22 -12.13
N PRO A 50 6.44 12.37 -12.54
CA PRO A 50 6.52 10.99 -12.07
C PRO A 50 6.57 10.87 -10.54
N TRP A 51 7.18 11.85 -9.87
CA TRP A 51 7.23 11.88 -8.41
C TRP A 51 5.85 11.97 -7.76
N ALA A 52 4.97 12.83 -8.29
CA ALA A 52 3.60 12.90 -7.80
C ALA A 52 2.83 11.59 -8.04
N MET A 53 3.07 10.92 -9.17
CA MET A 53 2.49 9.60 -9.46
C MET A 53 2.96 8.55 -8.43
N VAL A 54 4.26 8.49 -8.13
CA VAL A 54 4.82 7.58 -7.13
C VAL A 54 4.20 7.81 -5.76
N VAL A 55 4.02 9.08 -5.35
CA VAL A 55 3.36 9.41 -4.07
C VAL A 55 1.92 8.90 -4.05
N ALA A 56 1.13 9.17 -5.10
CA ALA A 56 -0.26 8.71 -5.18
C ALA A 56 -0.37 7.17 -5.15
N GLN A 57 0.49 6.49 -5.91
CA GLN A 57 0.56 5.03 -5.94
C GLN A 57 0.99 4.43 -4.59
N THR A 58 1.90 5.11 -3.88
CA THR A 58 2.31 4.69 -2.54
C THR A 58 1.15 4.79 -1.55
N LEU A 59 0.38 5.89 -1.59
CA LEU A 59 -0.80 6.06 -0.75
C LEU A 59 -1.86 4.99 -1.02
N LEU A 60 -2.05 4.60 -2.29
CA LEU A 60 -2.91 3.47 -2.67
C LEU A 60 -2.38 2.13 -2.14
N ALA A 61 -1.07 1.88 -2.22
CA ALA A 61 -0.46 0.60 -1.88
C ALA A 61 -0.38 0.34 -0.37
N ILE A 62 -0.18 1.38 0.45
CA ILE A 62 0.00 1.27 1.91
C ILE A 62 -1.10 0.44 2.60
N PRO A 63 -2.40 0.77 2.48
CA PRO A 63 -3.44 0.03 3.19
C PRO A 63 -3.55 -1.41 2.69
N ILE A 64 -3.31 -1.64 1.39
CA ILE A 64 -3.35 -2.97 0.76
C ILE A 64 -2.24 -3.87 1.32
N ILE A 65 -0.99 -3.42 1.24
CA ILE A 65 0.16 -4.19 1.73
C ILE A 65 0.03 -4.42 3.23
N THR A 66 -0.42 -3.42 3.98
CA THR A 66 -0.57 -3.52 5.44
C THR A 66 -1.62 -4.56 5.83
N SER A 67 -2.81 -4.51 5.20
CA SER A 67 -3.90 -5.44 5.51
C SER A 67 -3.54 -6.88 5.11
N LEU A 68 -2.99 -7.07 3.90
CA LEU A 68 -2.59 -8.39 3.41
C LEU A 68 -1.42 -8.97 4.21
N SER A 69 -0.42 -8.14 4.58
CA SER A 69 0.69 -8.58 5.42
C SER A 69 0.23 -8.94 6.83
N LEU A 70 -0.75 -8.21 7.38
CA LEU A 70 -1.36 -8.54 8.66
C LEU A 70 -2.08 -9.90 8.60
N ALA A 71 -2.85 -10.15 7.53
CA ALA A 71 -3.52 -11.43 7.31
C ALA A 71 -2.50 -12.58 7.13
N ALA A 72 -1.44 -12.35 6.36
CA ALA A 72 -0.35 -13.31 6.16
C ALA A 72 0.29 -13.73 7.49
N LEU A 73 0.64 -12.76 8.34
CA LEU A 73 1.24 -13.04 9.65
C LEU A 73 0.25 -13.72 10.62
N GLN A 74 -1.05 -13.44 10.50
CA GLN A 74 -2.09 -14.09 11.31
C GLN A 74 -2.40 -15.52 10.86
N SER A 75 -2.15 -15.85 9.58
CA SER A 75 -2.32 -17.21 9.05
C SER A 75 -1.24 -18.20 9.51
N VAL A 76 -0.12 -17.71 10.07
CA VAL A 76 0.93 -18.58 10.59
C VAL A 76 0.37 -19.39 11.77
N LYS A 77 0.57 -20.72 11.73
CA LYS A 77 0.03 -21.63 12.73
C LYS A 77 0.42 -21.20 14.14
N ARG A 78 -0.55 -21.20 15.05
CA ARG A 78 -0.35 -20.87 16.46
C ARG A 78 0.75 -21.72 17.11
N SER A 79 0.91 -22.97 16.67
CA SER A 79 1.96 -23.89 17.12
C SER A 79 3.38 -23.36 16.89
N VAL A 80 3.64 -22.62 15.80
CA VAL A 80 4.96 -22.01 15.56
C VAL A 80 5.31 -21.04 16.67
N ARG A 81 4.34 -20.21 17.07
CA ARG A 81 4.51 -19.23 18.13
C ARG A 81 4.67 -19.89 19.50
N GLU A 82 3.85 -20.90 19.80
CA GLU A 82 3.92 -21.65 21.06
C GLU A 82 5.27 -22.36 21.21
N THR A 83 5.74 -23.05 20.17
CA THR A 83 7.05 -23.71 20.18
C THR A 83 8.19 -22.70 20.35
N ALA A 84 8.15 -21.56 19.67
CA ALA A 84 9.18 -20.53 19.80
C ALA A 84 9.24 -19.96 21.23
N VAL A 85 8.09 -19.77 21.89
CA VAL A 85 8.04 -19.34 23.29
C VAL A 85 8.61 -20.42 24.22
N THR A 86 8.28 -21.70 24.00
CA THR A 86 8.82 -22.82 24.78
C THR A 86 10.34 -22.95 24.66
N LEU A 87 10.89 -22.64 23.48
CA LEU A 87 12.34 -22.64 23.23
C LEU A 87 13.07 -21.41 23.81
N GLY A 88 12.38 -20.52 24.53
CA GLY A 88 12.99 -19.34 25.16
C GLY A 88 13.45 -18.27 24.15
N VAL A 89 12.86 -18.25 22.96
CA VAL A 89 13.27 -17.36 21.86
C VAL A 89 12.94 -15.90 22.18
N ASN A 90 13.91 -15.00 21.97
CA ASN A 90 13.73 -13.56 22.17
C ASN A 90 12.78 -12.94 21.13
N LEU A 91 12.14 -11.81 21.46
CA LEU A 91 11.15 -11.15 20.60
C LEU A 91 11.63 -10.88 19.15
N PRO A 92 12.87 -10.41 18.88
CA PRO A 92 13.34 -10.20 17.51
C PRO A 92 13.48 -11.51 16.72
N GLN A 93 13.91 -12.58 17.37
CA GLN A 93 14.02 -13.90 16.76
C GLN A 93 12.63 -14.47 16.45
N LEU A 94 11.66 -14.29 17.35
CA LEU A 94 10.26 -14.67 17.11
C LEU A 94 9.70 -13.94 15.88
N ILE A 95 9.93 -12.63 15.77
CA ILE A 95 9.51 -11.84 14.60
C ILE A 95 10.13 -12.42 13.34
N MET A 96 11.45 -12.65 13.32
CA MET A 96 12.13 -13.18 12.14
C MET A 96 11.61 -14.57 11.73
N THR A 97 11.35 -15.46 12.69
CA THR A 97 10.75 -16.78 12.43
C THR A 97 9.36 -16.64 11.82
N MET A 98 8.52 -15.76 12.36
CA MET A 98 7.18 -15.49 11.81
C MET A 98 7.24 -14.95 10.38
N PHE A 99 8.18 -14.06 10.07
CA PHE A 99 8.39 -13.56 8.70
C PHE A 99 8.86 -14.66 7.75
N LYS A 100 9.74 -15.56 8.21
CA LYS A 100 10.21 -16.70 7.41
C LYS A 100 9.08 -17.69 7.09
N GLU A 101 8.25 -18.01 8.08
CA GLU A 101 7.08 -18.88 7.88
C GLU A 101 6.02 -18.22 7.00
N ALA A 102 5.80 -16.91 7.17
CA ALA A 102 4.86 -16.14 6.36
C ALA A 102 5.41 -15.71 4.99
N ARG A 103 6.59 -16.17 4.54
CA ARG A 103 7.22 -15.67 3.31
C ARG A 103 6.35 -15.81 2.07
N TYR A 104 5.66 -16.93 1.90
CA TYR A 104 4.81 -17.18 0.75
C TYR A 104 3.54 -16.31 0.76
N PRO A 105 2.75 -16.22 1.85
CA PRO A 105 1.63 -15.31 1.88
C PRO A 105 2.05 -13.84 1.84
N LEU A 106 3.24 -13.47 2.33
CA LEU A 106 3.80 -12.12 2.16
C LEU A 106 4.18 -11.81 0.71
N MET A 107 4.75 -12.78 -0.02
CA MET A 107 5.00 -12.63 -1.46
C MET A 107 3.69 -12.47 -2.23
N ALA A 108 2.65 -13.25 -1.89
CA ALA A 108 1.33 -13.09 -2.48
C ALA A 108 0.75 -11.69 -2.21
N ALA A 109 0.88 -11.19 -0.97
CA ALA A 109 0.47 -9.84 -0.60
C ALA A 109 1.17 -8.76 -1.45
N LEU A 110 2.48 -8.91 -1.67
CA LEU A 110 3.26 -8.00 -2.51
C LEU A 110 2.80 -8.03 -3.97
N ILE A 111 2.60 -9.22 -4.53
CA ILE A 111 2.13 -9.40 -5.91
C ILE A 111 0.75 -8.77 -6.10
N MET A 112 -0.17 -8.99 -5.15
CA MET A 112 -1.51 -8.40 -5.18
C MET A 112 -1.49 -6.87 -5.13
N ALA A 113 -0.69 -6.29 -4.24
CA ALA A 113 -0.55 -4.85 -4.14
C ALA A 113 0.06 -4.25 -5.42
N PHE A 114 1.09 -4.89 -5.97
CA PHE A 114 1.72 -4.48 -7.21
C PHE A 114 0.75 -4.54 -8.39
N ALA A 115 0.00 -5.63 -8.53
CA ALA A 115 -1.01 -5.79 -9.57
C ALA A 115 -2.08 -4.69 -9.48
N ARG A 116 -2.51 -4.34 -8.25
CA ARG A 116 -3.48 -3.26 -8.03
C ARG A 116 -2.95 -1.90 -8.45
N VAL A 117 -1.69 -1.60 -8.14
CA VAL A 117 -1.04 -0.32 -8.47
C VAL A 117 -0.82 -0.17 -9.98
N ILE A 118 -0.35 -1.22 -10.66
CA ILE A 118 -0.14 -1.19 -12.12
C ILE A 118 -1.45 -1.04 -12.88
N GLY A 119 -2.52 -1.69 -12.41
CA GLY A 119 -3.83 -1.64 -13.06
C GLY A 119 -4.54 -0.29 -12.92
N GLU A 120 -4.01 0.64 -12.11
CA GLU A 120 -4.71 1.89 -11.81
C GLU A 120 -4.41 2.99 -12.84
N THR A 121 -5.38 3.24 -13.73
CA THR A 121 -5.30 4.26 -14.79
C THR A 121 -5.84 5.62 -14.37
N GLY A 122 -7.00 5.67 -13.73
CA GLY A 122 -7.73 6.91 -13.45
C GLY A 122 -6.96 7.83 -12.50
N MET A 123 -6.47 7.28 -11.38
CA MET A 123 -5.62 8.02 -10.44
C MET A 123 -4.36 8.57 -11.13
N THR A 124 -3.70 7.73 -11.93
CA THR A 124 -2.45 8.06 -12.63
C THR A 124 -2.66 9.19 -13.64
N MET A 125 -3.79 9.20 -14.34
CA MET A 125 -4.13 10.24 -15.30
C MET A 125 -4.41 11.59 -14.62
N ILE A 126 -5.11 11.60 -13.47
CA ILE A 126 -5.39 12.83 -12.71
C ILE A 126 -4.11 13.50 -12.21
N VAL A 127 -3.19 12.70 -11.63
CA VAL A 127 -1.99 13.22 -11.00
C VAL A 127 -0.86 13.48 -12.02
N GLY A 128 -0.74 12.61 -13.02
CA GLY A 128 0.33 12.64 -14.02
C GLY A 128 0.01 13.44 -15.29
N GLY A 129 -1.27 13.59 -15.67
CA GLY A 129 -1.67 14.37 -16.85
C GLY A 129 -1.35 13.73 -18.21
N ASN A 130 -0.89 12.47 -18.24
CA ASN A 130 -0.58 11.69 -19.45
C ASN A 130 0.39 12.38 -20.46
N ILE A 131 1.44 13.03 -19.95
CA ILE A 131 2.41 13.76 -20.74
C ILE A 131 3.36 12.77 -21.43
N ARG A 132 3.41 12.82 -22.78
CA ARG A 132 4.29 11.95 -23.58
C ARG A 132 5.76 12.18 -23.19
N GLY A 133 6.50 11.10 -22.96
CA GLY A 133 7.92 11.17 -22.60
C GLY A 133 8.20 11.53 -21.13
N SER A 134 7.17 11.74 -20.30
CA SER A 134 7.35 12.05 -18.87
C SER A 134 6.43 11.21 -17.96
N THR A 135 5.11 11.36 -18.09
CA THR A 135 4.12 10.75 -17.16
C THR A 135 3.16 9.78 -17.84
N ARG A 136 3.30 9.57 -19.14
CA ARG A 136 2.55 8.56 -19.89
C ARG A 136 3.05 7.17 -19.53
N VAL A 137 2.13 6.34 -19.05
CA VAL A 137 2.38 4.91 -18.76
C VAL A 137 1.63 4.04 -19.76
N MET A 138 1.99 2.75 -19.85
CA MET A 138 1.38 1.82 -20.80
C MET A 138 -0.16 1.82 -20.71
N THR A 139 -0.69 1.82 -19.48
CA THR A 139 -2.14 1.75 -19.24
C THR A 139 -2.88 3.03 -19.65
N THR A 140 -2.26 4.21 -19.49
CA THR A 140 -2.85 5.48 -19.96
C THR A 140 -2.67 5.70 -21.46
N ALA A 141 -1.62 5.13 -22.06
CA ALA A 141 -1.44 5.15 -23.50
C ALA A 141 -2.55 4.34 -24.19
N ILE A 142 -2.73 3.08 -23.76
CA ILE A 142 -3.77 2.19 -24.32
C ILE A 142 -5.17 2.79 -24.15
N ALA A 143 -5.48 3.37 -22.99
CA ALA A 143 -6.81 3.92 -22.70
C ALA A 143 -7.17 5.20 -23.48
N LEU A 144 -6.20 5.87 -24.11
CA LEU A 144 -6.41 7.15 -24.83
C LEU A 144 -6.10 7.07 -26.33
N GLU A 145 -5.57 5.94 -26.81
CA GLU A 145 -5.37 5.65 -28.23
C GLU A 145 -6.55 4.89 -28.88
N THR A 146 -7.59 4.58 -28.10
CA THR A 146 -8.89 4.05 -28.55
C THR A 146 -9.94 5.16 -28.57
#